data_AF-A0A453CRW9-F1
#
_entry.id   AF-A0A453CRW9-F1
#
_cell.length_a   1.000
_cell.length_b   1.000
_cell.length_c   1.000
_cell.angle_alpha   90.00
_cell.angle_beta   90.00
_cell.angle_gamma   90.00
#
_symmetry.space_group_name_H-M   'P 1'
#
loop_
_entity.id
_entity.type
_entity.pdbx_description
1 polymer ?
#
loop_
_entity_poly.entity_id
_entity_poly.type
_entity_poly.pdbx_seq_one_letter_code
_entity_poly.pdbx_strand_id
1 'polypeptide(L)'
;HKMIIDAGAYPSPLGYGGFPKSVCTSVNECMCHGIPDSRELKDGDIINIDVTVYLNGFHGDTSKTFFCGEVDEASKRLVKVTEECMLRGIAACKHGVSFKKIGRRISEHAEKHGFGVVEQFVGHGVGRVFHSQPIIYHQRNNMPGQMVEGQTFTIEPILTMGSSSIECDMWEDGWTAVTTDGSLAAQ
;
A
#
# COMPACT_ATOMS: atom_id res chain seq x y z
N HIS A 1 -17.20 3.45 6.17
CA HIS A 1 -18.41 2.60 6.13
C HIS A 1 -19.62 3.36 5.58
N LYS A 2 -20.24 4.28 6.35
CA LYS A 2 -21.48 4.98 5.95
C LYS A 2 -21.41 5.59 4.53
N MET A 3 -20.34 6.32 4.22
CA MET A 3 -20.12 6.91 2.89
C MET A 3 -20.18 5.89 1.75
N ILE A 4 -19.64 4.68 1.96
CA ILE A 4 -19.62 3.62 0.93
C ILE A 4 -21.04 3.07 0.71
N ILE A 5 -21.77 2.82 1.81
CA ILE A 5 -23.17 2.36 1.76
C ILE A 5 -24.09 3.41 1.15
N ASP A 6 -23.96 4.67 1.55
CA ASP A 6 -24.75 5.79 1.03
C ASP A 6 -24.52 5.99 -0.49
N ALA A 7 -23.34 5.59 -1.01
CA ALA A 7 -23.02 5.57 -2.43
C ALA A 7 -23.50 4.30 -3.17
N GLY A 8 -24.21 3.40 -2.50
CA GLY A 8 -24.73 2.14 -3.07
C GLY A 8 -23.66 1.07 -3.29
N ALA A 9 -22.47 1.21 -2.69
CA ALA A 9 -21.37 0.27 -2.81
C ALA A 9 -21.20 -0.56 -1.52
N TYR A 10 -20.44 -1.66 -1.62
CA TYR A 10 -20.04 -2.50 -0.50
C TYR A 10 -18.58 -2.22 -0.12
N PRO A 11 -18.22 -2.09 1.17
CA PRO A 11 -16.82 -1.94 1.59
C PRO A 11 -16.08 -3.27 1.47
N SER A 12 -15.27 -3.42 0.43
CA SER A 12 -14.65 -4.71 0.08
C SER A 12 -13.84 -5.37 1.19
N PRO A 13 -13.11 -4.64 2.06
CA PRO A 13 -12.37 -5.27 3.15
C PRO A 13 -13.26 -5.97 4.17
N LEU A 14 -14.53 -5.58 4.30
CA LEU A 14 -15.40 -6.15 5.34
C LEU A 14 -15.64 -7.65 5.09
N GLY A 15 -15.21 -8.49 6.02
CA GLY A 15 -15.32 -9.95 5.91
C GLY A 15 -14.36 -10.60 4.91
N TYR A 16 -13.54 -9.83 4.18
CA TYR A 16 -12.54 -10.36 3.25
C TYR A 16 -11.47 -11.13 4.02
N GLY A 17 -11.36 -12.45 3.80
CA GLY A 17 -10.47 -13.31 4.59
C GLY A 17 -10.77 -13.35 6.10
N GLY A 18 -11.92 -12.80 6.53
CA GLY A 18 -12.24 -12.60 7.95
C GLY A 18 -11.87 -11.21 8.51
N PHE A 19 -11.41 -10.25 7.69
CA PHE A 19 -11.07 -8.91 8.16
C PHE A 19 -12.31 -8.21 8.76
N PRO A 20 -12.19 -7.62 9.97
CA PRO A 20 -13.38 -7.26 10.77
C PRO A 20 -13.95 -5.88 10.47
N LYS A 21 -13.31 -5.06 9.64
CA LYS A 21 -13.67 -3.64 9.42
C LYS A 21 -13.84 -3.31 7.95
N SER A 22 -14.31 -2.09 7.67
CA SER A 22 -14.67 -1.65 6.31
C SER A 22 -13.56 -0.86 5.59
N VAL A 23 -12.40 -0.69 6.22
CA VAL A 23 -11.27 0.12 5.78
C VAL A 23 -10.05 -0.31 6.60
N CYS A 24 -8.85 -0.22 6.04
CA CYS A 24 -7.61 -0.38 6.80
C CYS A 24 -7.10 1.01 7.24
N THR A 25 -6.59 1.11 8.46
CA THR A 25 -5.98 2.33 9.00
C THR A 25 -4.65 1.97 9.65
N SER A 26 -3.56 2.27 8.95
CA SER A 26 -2.20 1.86 9.31
C SER A 26 -1.42 3.06 9.83
N VAL A 27 -1.15 3.09 11.13
CA VAL A 27 -0.47 4.20 11.81
C VAL A 27 1.00 3.88 12.00
N ASN A 28 1.88 4.85 11.69
CA ASN A 28 3.31 4.82 11.98
C ASN A 28 4.06 3.58 11.49
N GLU A 29 4.48 2.67 12.37
CA GLU A 29 5.22 1.45 12.05
C GLU A 29 4.37 0.39 11.32
N CYS A 30 3.05 0.56 11.31
CA CYS A 30 2.14 -0.31 10.59
C CYS A 30 2.28 -0.11 9.08
N MET A 31 2.78 -1.15 8.41
CA MET A 31 3.00 -1.20 6.96
C MET A 31 1.69 -1.18 6.18
N CYS A 32 0.75 -2.05 6.56
CA CYS A 32 -0.57 -2.19 5.94
C CYS A 32 -1.52 -2.99 6.85
N HIS A 33 -2.80 -3.06 6.45
CA HIS A 33 -3.84 -3.88 7.08
C HIS A 33 -4.12 -3.57 8.56
N GLY A 34 -3.77 -2.38 9.04
CA GLY A 34 -4.12 -1.97 10.40
C GLY A 34 -5.64 -1.97 10.60
N ILE A 35 -6.11 -2.62 11.66
CA ILE A 35 -7.54 -2.71 11.98
C ILE A 35 -7.99 -1.43 12.72
N PRO A 36 -8.98 -0.67 12.21
CA PRO A 36 -9.54 0.47 12.94
C PRO A 36 -10.02 0.08 14.36
N ASP A 37 -9.46 0.74 15.38
CA ASP A 37 -9.71 0.48 16.79
C ASP A 37 -10.01 1.78 17.59
N SER A 38 -9.77 1.76 18.91
CA SER A 38 -10.00 2.91 19.80
C SER A 38 -8.74 3.77 20.05
N ARG A 39 -7.61 3.52 19.38
CA ARG A 39 -6.41 4.34 19.51
C ARG A 39 -6.69 5.73 18.94
N GLU A 40 -6.60 6.75 19.79
CA GLU A 40 -6.64 8.14 19.34
C GLU A 40 -5.38 8.47 18.53
N LEU A 41 -5.56 9.14 17.38
CA LEU A 41 -4.47 9.71 16.60
C LEU A 41 -3.82 10.86 17.38
N LYS A 42 -2.50 10.93 17.34
CA LYS A 42 -1.71 11.93 18.06
C LYS A 42 -1.08 12.91 17.08
N ASP A 43 -0.83 14.12 17.57
CA ASP A 43 0.02 15.08 16.86
C ASP A 43 1.39 14.45 16.59
N GLY A 44 1.84 14.52 15.34
CA GLY A 44 3.07 13.87 14.86
C GLY A 44 2.89 12.48 14.25
N ASP A 45 1.71 11.84 14.37
CA ASP A 45 1.45 10.55 13.70
C ASP A 45 1.37 10.71 12.17
N ILE A 46 1.74 9.65 11.45
CA ILE A 46 1.32 9.43 10.06
C ILE A 46 0.34 8.26 9.99
N ILE A 47 -0.65 8.34 9.11
CA ILE A 47 -1.68 7.30 8.94
C ILE A 47 -1.97 7.04 7.47
N ASN A 48 -1.79 5.81 7.01
CA ASN A 48 -2.36 5.35 5.73
C ASN A 48 -3.82 4.94 5.92
N ILE A 49 -4.68 5.36 5.00
CA ILE A 49 -6.07 4.92 4.89
C ILE A 49 -6.25 4.23 3.55
N ASP A 50 -6.57 2.94 3.58
CA ASP A 50 -6.74 2.10 2.39
C ASP A 50 -8.21 1.75 2.17
N VAL A 51 -8.75 2.17 1.02
CA VAL A 51 -10.16 2.15 0.69
C VAL A 51 -10.41 1.36 -0.59
N THR A 52 -11.02 0.20 -0.39
CA THR A 52 -11.58 -0.58 -1.50
C THR A 52 -13.11 -0.62 -1.44
N VAL A 53 -13.77 -0.35 -2.57
CA VAL A 53 -15.23 -0.46 -2.71
C VAL A 53 -15.62 -1.45 -3.79
N TYR A 54 -16.76 -2.12 -3.63
CA TYR A 54 -17.37 -2.99 -4.62
C TYR A 54 -18.70 -2.42 -5.07
N LEU A 55 -18.81 -2.13 -6.37
CA LEU A 55 -19.99 -1.53 -6.97
C LEU A 55 -20.25 -2.17 -8.33
N ASN A 56 -21.51 -2.57 -8.59
CA ASN A 56 -21.95 -3.11 -9.87
C ASN A 56 -21.08 -4.24 -10.45
N GLY A 57 -20.53 -5.10 -9.58
CA GLY A 57 -19.72 -6.24 -10.01
C GLY A 57 -18.20 -6.00 -10.02
N PHE A 58 -17.72 -4.82 -9.62
CA PHE A 58 -16.30 -4.45 -9.71
C PHE A 58 -15.79 -3.82 -8.41
N HIS A 59 -14.56 -4.18 -8.04
CA HIS A 59 -13.75 -3.55 -7.02
C HIS A 59 -12.96 -2.37 -7.61
N GLY A 60 -12.84 -1.28 -6.83
CA GLY A 60 -11.91 -0.18 -7.06
C GLY A 60 -11.15 0.11 -5.78
N ASP A 61 -9.85 0.35 -5.90
CA ASP A 61 -8.92 0.29 -4.78
C ASP A 61 -7.90 1.44 -4.80
N THR A 62 -7.66 2.06 -3.65
CA THR A 62 -6.69 3.13 -3.48
C THR A 62 -6.41 3.38 -2.00
N SER A 63 -5.17 3.75 -1.69
CA SER A 63 -4.78 4.23 -0.37
C SER A 63 -4.02 5.56 -0.45
N LYS A 64 -3.85 6.21 0.70
CA LYS A 64 -2.98 7.38 0.86
C LYS A 64 -2.56 7.55 2.32
N THR A 65 -1.29 7.93 2.53
CA THR A 65 -0.78 8.36 3.83
C THR A 65 -1.05 9.85 4.11
N PHE A 66 -1.53 10.16 5.32
CA PHE A 66 -1.88 11.50 5.81
C PHE A 66 -1.07 11.87 7.06
N PHE A 67 -0.91 13.17 7.29
CA PHE A 67 -0.27 13.73 8.49
C PHE A 67 -1.31 14.06 9.56
N CYS A 68 -1.03 13.69 10.81
CA CYS A 68 -1.83 14.08 11.97
C CYS A 68 -1.16 15.28 12.65
N GLY A 69 -1.70 16.47 12.41
CA GLY A 69 -1.14 17.71 12.96
C GLY A 69 0.26 18.03 12.41
N GLU A 70 1.19 18.43 13.27
CA GLU A 70 2.56 18.80 12.88
C GLU A 70 3.51 17.61 12.94
N VAL A 71 3.91 17.14 11.77
CA VAL A 71 4.81 15.99 11.60
C VAL A 71 6.24 16.45 11.34
N ASP A 72 7.24 15.69 11.78
CA ASP A 72 8.65 16.00 11.57
C ASP A 72 9.06 15.90 10.08
N GLU A 73 10.19 16.53 9.72
CA GLU A 73 10.66 16.58 8.32
C GLU A 73 11.09 15.22 7.75
N ALA A 74 11.54 14.27 8.59
CA ALA A 74 11.91 12.95 8.13
C ALA A 74 10.66 12.13 7.75
N SER A 75 9.61 12.21 8.55
CA SER A 75 8.29 11.61 8.31
C SER A 75 7.60 12.22 7.09
N LYS A 76 7.65 13.55 6.93
CA LYS A 76 7.17 14.23 5.69
C LYS A 76 7.93 13.74 4.45
N ARG A 77 9.25 13.57 4.57
CA ARG A 77 10.10 13.07 3.49
C ARG A 77 9.77 11.62 3.13
N LEU A 78 9.50 10.75 4.11
CA LEU A 78 9.05 9.38 3.87
C LEU A 78 7.76 9.36 3.03
N VAL A 79 6.72 10.06 3.47
CA VAL A 79 5.42 10.10 2.77
C VAL A 79 5.57 10.66 1.35
N LYS A 80 6.31 11.75 1.20
CA LYS A 80 6.57 12.34 -0.13
C LYS A 80 7.29 11.38 -1.08
N VAL A 81 8.35 10.73 -0.61
CA VAL A 81 9.13 9.81 -1.46
C VAL A 81 8.32 8.55 -1.81
N THR A 82 7.44 8.11 -0.91
CA THR A 82 6.51 7.01 -1.17
C THR A 82 5.55 7.35 -2.32
N GLU A 83 4.93 8.54 -2.27
CA GLU A 83 4.07 9.03 -3.36
C GLU A 83 4.85 9.18 -4.68
N GLU A 84 6.08 9.71 -4.64
CA GLU A 84 6.96 9.80 -5.81
C GLU A 84 7.31 8.41 -6.37
N CYS A 85 7.54 7.41 -5.53
CA CYS A 85 7.77 6.01 -5.92
C CYS A 85 6.56 5.44 -6.66
N MET A 86 5.35 5.58 -6.10
CA MET A 86 4.10 5.15 -6.73
C MET A 86 3.96 5.80 -8.12
N LEU A 87 4.11 7.12 -8.22
CA LEU A 87 4.00 7.85 -9.48
C LEU A 87 5.05 7.42 -10.51
N ARG A 88 6.28 7.09 -10.09
CA ARG A 88 7.32 6.55 -10.97
C ARG A 88 6.99 5.14 -11.45
N GLY A 89 6.38 4.31 -10.61
CA GLY A 89 5.85 3.00 -10.98
C GLY A 89 4.76 3.14 -12.06
N ILE A 90 3.79 4.02 -11.83
CA ILE A 90 2.71 4.33 -12.79
C ILE A 90 3.30 4.82 -14.12
N ALA A 91 4.26 5.74 -14.09
CA ALA A 91 4.89 6.28 -15.30
C ALA A 91 5.69 5.23 -16.11
N ALA A 92 6.01 4.06 -15.52
CA ALA A 92 6.64 2.95 -16.24
C ALA A 92 5.63 2.14 -17.06
N CYS A 93 4.32 2.28 -16.82
CA CYS A 93 3.29 1.44 -17.39
C CYS A 93 3.02 1.74 -18.87
N LYS A 94 3.12 0.72 -19.71
CA LYS A 94 2.80 0.77 -21.15
C LYS A 94 2.66 -0.65 -21.70
N HIS A 95 1.79 -0.83 -22.70
CA HIS A 95 1.69 -2.09 -23.44
C HIS A 95 3.06 -2.62 -23.87
N GLY A 96 3.31 -3.92 -23.65
CA GLY A 96 4.55 -4.63 -23.96
C GLY A 96 5.69 -4.41 -22.96
N VAL A 97 5.54 -3.52 -21.98
CA VAL A 97 6.57 -3.30 -20.95
C VAL A 97 6.50 -4.40 -19.89
N SER A 98 7.67 -4.90 -19.45
CA SER A 98 7.73 -5.89 -18.38
C SER A 98 7.38 -5.31 -17.01
N PHE A 99 6.60 -6.05 -16.20
CA PHE A 99 6.20 -5.65 -14.85
C PHE A 99 7.38 -5.32 -13.94
N LYS A 100 8.51 -6.04 -14.05
CA LYS A 100 9.72 -5.79 -13.26
C LYS A 100 10.29 -4.37 -13.42
N LYS A 101 9.92 -3.65 -14.47
CA LYS A 101 10.29 -2.24 -14.65
C LYS A 101 9.66 -1.35 -13.57
N ILE A 102 8.48 -1.69 -13.05
CA ILE A 102 7.82 -0.99 -11.93
C ILE A 102 8.72 -1.08 -10.70
N GLY A 103 9.00 -2.30 -10.22
CA GLY A 103 9.80 -2.50 -9.03
C GLY A 103 11.21 -1.91 -9.14
N ARG A 104 11.84 -1.99 -10.32
CA ARG A 104 13.12 -1.31 -10.57
C ARG A 104 13.04 0.21 -10.36
N ARG A 105 11.99 0.88 -10.88
CA ARG A 105 11.85 2.34 -10.78
C ARG A 105 11.57 2.79 -9.35
N ILE A 106 10.80 2.00 -8.60
CA ILE A 106 10.51 2.25 -7.20
C ILE A 106 11.78 2.08 -6.37
N SER A 107 12.47 0.94 -6.47
CA SER A 107 13.74 0.70 -5.76
C SER A 107 14.80 1.76 -6.06
N GLU A 108 15.02 2.12 -7.33
CA GLU A 108 15.99 3.17 -7.71
C GLU A 108 15.72 4.52 -7.00
N HIS A 109 14.44 4.87 -6.79
CA HIS A 109 14.06 6.13 -6.14
C HIS A 109 14.11 6.03 -4.62
N ALA A 110 13.60 4.94 -4.04
CA ALA A 110 13.67 4.69 -2.60
C ALA A 110 15.13 4.60 -2.10
N GLU A 111 15.98 3.82 -2.78
CA GLU A 111 17.40 3.65 -2.46
C GLU A 111 18.15 4.99 -2.48
N LYS A 112 17.90 5.83 -3.50
CA LYS A 112 18.50 7.17 -3.60
C LYS A 112 18.15 8.05 -2.39
N HIS A 113 17.00 7.82 -1.78
CA HIS A 113 16.53 8.55 -0.62
C HIS A 113 16.81 7.80 0.70
N GLY A 114 17.44 6.63 0.67
CA GLY A 114 17.79 5.86 1.87
C GLY A 114 16.60 5.19 2.55
N PHE A 115 15.53 4.88 1.80
CA PHE A 115 14.37 4.15 2.31
C PHE A 115 14.36 2.71 1.79
N GLY A 116 13.85 1.79 2.62
CA GLY A 116 13.59 0.41 2.23
C GLY A 116 12.28 0.27 1.46
N VAL A 117 12.17 -0.75 0.60
CA VAL A 117 10.92 -1.14 -0.07
C VAL A 117 10.47 -2.51 0.44
N VAL A 118 9.29 -2.59 1.04
CA VAL A 118 8.74 -3.83 1.61
C VAL A 118 8.53 -4.88 0.50
N GLU A 119 8.91 -6.13 0.76
CA GLU A 119 8.85 -7.21 -0.24
C GLU A 119 7.66 -8.16 -0.04
N GLN A 120 7.13 -8.21 1.18
CA GLN A 120 6.07 -9.13 1.62
C GLN A 120 4.71 -8.76 1.02
N PHE A 121 4.50 -7.48 0.69
CA PHE A 121 3.26 -6.95 0.12
C PHE A 121 3.48 -6.39 -1.28
N VAL A 122 2.54 -6.65 -2.17
CA VAL A 122 2.66 -6.46 -3.62
C VAL A 122 1.34 -5.89 -4.16
N GLY A 123 1.42 -5.16 -5.26
CA GLY A 123 0.22 -4.77 -5.99
C GLY A 123 -0.40 -5.98 -6.70
N HIS A 124 -1.64 -5.82 -7.13
CA HIS A 124 -2.44 -6.92 -7.66
C HIS A 124 -3.37 -6.46 -8.79
N GLY A 125 -3.79 -7.40 -9.62
CA GLY A 125 -4.92 -7.19 -10.51
C GLY A 125 -6.19 -6.94 -9.71
N VAL A 126 -6.98 -5.95 -10.12
CA VAL A 126 -8.23 -5.57 -9.46
C VAL A 126 -9.34 -5.36 -10.50
N GLY A 127 -10.56 -5.77 -10.16
CA GLY A 127 -11.72 -5.66 -11.04
C GLY A 127 -12.87 -6.50 -10.48
N ARG A 128 -13.32 -7.53 -11.20
CA ARG A 128 -14.38 -8.43 -10.67
C ARG A 128 -13.96 -9.24 -9.45
N VAL A 129 -12.66 -9.40 -9.27
CA VAL A 129 -12.02 -10.05 -8.11
C VAL A 129 -11.20 -8.97 -7.40
N PHE A 130 -11.24 -8.96 -6.07
CA PHE A 130 -10.52 -7.99 -5.25
C PHE A 130 -9.00 -8.11 -5.49
N HIS A 131 -8.42 -9.27 -5.20
CA HIS A 131 -7.00 -9.56 -5.44
C HIS A 131 -6.87 -10.66 -6.50
N SER A 132 -6.24 -10.34 -7.64
CA SER A 132 -6.03 -11.27 -8.75
C SER A 132 -4.69 -11.02 -9.46
N GLN A 133 -4.38 -11.80 -10.50
CA GLN A 133 -3.23 -11.53 -11.36
C GLN A 133 -3.45 -10.25 -12.18
N PRO A 134 -2.40 -9.48 -12.52
CA PRO A 134 -0.98 -9.77 -12.28
C PRO A 134 -0.52 -9.44 -10.85
N ILE A 135 0.51 -10.15 -10.38
CA ILE A 135 1.27 -9.76 -9.16
C ILE A 135 2.28 -8.67 -9.52
N ILE A 136 2.26 -7.55 -8.79
CA ILE A 136 3.10 -6.37 -9.03
C ILE A 136 4.08 -6.19 -7.87
N TYR A 137 5.31 -6.66 -8.06
CA TYR A 137 6.39 -6.47 -7.10
C TYR A 137 6.91 -5.03 -7.14
N HIS A 138 6.98 -4.39 -5.97
CA HIS A 138 7.49 -3.02 -5.79
C HIS A 138 9.01 -2.95 -5.64
N GLN A 139 9.66 -4.06 -5.32
CA GLN A 139 11.12 -4.17 -5.25
C GLN A 139 11.73 -4.66 -6.58
N ARG A 140 13.03 -4.44 -6.76
CA ARG A 140 13.82 -4.92 -7.91
C ARG A 140 13.86 -6.45 -8.04
N ASN A 141 13.01 -6.98 -8.90
CA ASN A 141 12.83 -8.42 -9.09
C ASN A 141 13.20 -8.88 -10.52
N ASN A 142 13.23 -10.21 -10.71
CA ASN A 142 13.45 -10.85 -12.01
C ASN A 142 12.21 -11.62 -12.52
N MET A 143 11.03 -11.31 -12.00
CA MET A 143 9.81 -12.05 -12.32
C MET A 143 9.40 -11.82 -13.79
N PRO A 144 8.91 -12.86 -14.48
CA PRO A 144 8.46 -12.74 -15.86
C PRO A 144 7.11 -12.01 -15.95
N GLY A 145 6.72 -11.64 -17.16
CA GLY A 145 5.44 -11.01 -17.45
C GLY A 145 5.58 -9.65 -18.10
N GLN A 146 4.56 -9.30 -18.89
CA GLN A 146 4.46 -8.06 -19.64
C GLN A 146 3.05 -7.50 -19.53
N MET A 147 2.96 -6.18 -19.51
CA MET A 147 1.70 -5.44 -19.49
C MET A 147 1.01 -5.57 -20.84
N VAL A 148 -0.28 -5.84 -20.81
CA VAL A 148 -1.16 -5.91 -21.97
C VAL A 148 -2.18 -4.78 -21.85
N GLU A 149 -2.60 -4.24 -22.99
CA GLU A 149 -3.61 -3.18 -23.02
C GLU A 149 -4.94 -3.70 -22.44
N GLY A 150 -5.64 -2.87 -21.67
CA GLY A 150 -6.88 -3.25 -21.00
C GLY A 150 -6.72 -3.98 -19.66
N GLN A 151 -5.50 -4.26 -19.21
CA GLN A 151 -5.27 -4.76 -17.84
C GLN A 151 -5.51 -3.66 -16.80
N THR A 152 -6.03 -4.07 -15.64
CA THR A 152 -6.25 -3.22 -14.47
C THR A 152 -5.56 -3.84 -13.27
N PHE A 153 -4.67 -3.09 -12.63
CA PHE A 153 -3.89 -3.52 -11.47
C PHE A 153 -3.47 -2.32 -10.62
N THR A 154 -3.09 -2.57 -9.37
CA THR A 154 -2.63 -1.57 -8.41
C THR A 154 -1.10 -1.44 -8.42
N ILE A 155 -0.62 -0.26 -8.00
CA ILE A 155 0.78 0.02 -7.67
C ILE A 155 0.73 0.72 -6.31
N GLU A 156 1.17 0.04 -5.27
CA GLU A 156 0.92 0.39 -3.87
C GLU A 156 2.18 0.18 -2.99
N PRO A 157 3.32 0.79 -3.35
CA PRO A 157 4.59 0.51 -2.68
C PRO A 157 4.58 0.96 -1.23
N ILE A 158 4.97 0.06 -0.33
CA ILE A 158 5.20 0.39 1.07
C ILE A 158 6.70 0.65 1.25
N LEU A 159 7.05 1.83 1.76
CA LEU A 159 8.41 2.22 2.10
C LEU A 159 8.58 2.28 3.61
N THR A 160 9.80 2.01 4.09
CA THR A 160 10.14 2.12 5.51
C THR A 160 11.39 2.96 5.73
N MET A 161 11.51 3.57 6.92
CA MET A 161 12.73 4.27 7.36
C MET A 161 13.86 3.33 7.81
N GLY A 162 13.55 2.04 7.99
CA GLY A 162 14.47 1.02 8.50
C GLY A 162 15.53 0.55 7.50
N SER A 163 16.44 -0.31 7.96
CA SER A 163 17.57 -0.82 7.16
C SER A 163 17.14 -1.72 6.00
N SER A 164 18.09 -2.05 5.11
CA SER A 164 17.87 -2.86 3.89
C SER A 164 17.25 -4.25 4.11
N SER A 165 17.28 -4.80 5.33
CA SER A 165 16.56 -6.02 5.70
C SER A 165 15.24 -5.65 6.38
N ILE A 166 14.18 -5.49 5.58
CA ILE A 166 12.85 -5.14 6.08
C ILE A 166 12.16 -6.40 6.55
N GLU A 167 12.23 -6.64 7.85
CA GLU A 167 11.48 -7.69 8.50
C GLU A 167 10.09 -7.17 8.88
N CYS A 168 9.09 -8.00 8.62
CA CYS A 168 7.69 -7.75 8.93
C CYS A 168 7.27 -8.71 10.02
N ASP A 169 6.63 -8.19 11.07
CA ASP A 169 5.91 -9.00 12.05
C ASP A 169 4.40 -8.81 11.84
N MET A 170 3.61 -9.80 12.23
CA MET A 170 2.17 -9.76 12.16
C MET A 170 1.62 -9.89 13.57
N TRP A 171 0.79 -8.93 13.99
CA TRP A 171 0.18 -8.97 15.31
C TRP A 171 -0.74 -10.19 15.48
N GLU A 172 -1.06 -10.50 16.74
CA GLU A 172 -1.93 -11.63 17.11
C GLU A 172 -3.35 -11.52 16.51
N ASP A 173 -3.76 -10.34 16.04
CA ASP A 173 -5.00 -10.14 15.30
C ASP A 173 -5.01 -10.80 13.91
N GLY A 174 -3.85 -11.24 13.42
CA GLY A 174 -3.68 -11.94 12.15
C GLY A 174 -3.75 -11.06 10.90
N TRP A 175 -3.73 -9.72 11.06
CA TRP A 175 -3.83 -8.76 9.96
C TRP A 175 -2.79 -7.66 10.03
N THR A 176 -2.63 -7.03 11.19
CA THR A 176 -1.81 -5.82 11.34
C THR A 176 -0.34 -6.17 11.11
N ALA A 177 0.21 -5.68 10.00
CA ALA A 177 1.59 -5.91 9.59
C ALA A 177 2.45 -4.70 10.00
N VAL A 178 3.52 -4.95 10.75
CA VAL A 178 4.38 -3.90 11.31
C VAL A 178 5.86 -4.13 11.01
N THR A 179 6.65 -3.06 11.02
CA THR A 179 8.12 -3.17 11.05
C THR A 179 8.59 -3.77 12.37
N THR A 180 9.55 -4.69 12.33
CA THR A 180 10.12 -5.29 13.56
C THR A 180 11.00 -4.33 14.34
N ASP A 181 11.58 -3.33 13.68
CA ASP A 181 12.46 -2.32 14.28
C ASP A 181 11.71 -1.08 14.80
N GLY A 182 10.38 -1.04 14.62
CA GLY A 182 9.54 0.10 14.99
C GLY A 182 9.73 1.34 14.10
N SER A 183 10.45 1.22 12.98
CA SER A 183 10.59 2.30 12.01
C SER A 183 9.26 2.61 11.35
N LEU A 184 9.01 3.89 11.05
CA LEU A 184 7.81 4.31 10.32
C LEU A 184 7.73 3.68 8.93
N ALA A 185 6.50 3.40 8.50
CA ALA A 185 6.14 2.95 7.18
C ALA A 185 5.13 3.91 6.53
N ALA A 186 5.19 4.03 5.21
CA ALA A 186 4.20 4.77 4.44
C ALA A 186 3.86 4.02 3.16
N GLN A 187 2.64 4.24 2.67
CA GLN A 187 2.08 3.69 1.43
C GLN A 187 1.30 4.77 0.67
#